data_AF-A0A238XFY7-F1
#
_entry.id   AF-A0A238XFY7-F1
#
_cell.length_a   1.000
_cell.length_b   1.000
_cell.length_c   1.000
_cell.angle_alpha   90.00
_cell.angle_beta   90.00
_cell.angle_gamma   90.00
#
_symmetry.space_group_name_H-M   'P 1'
#
loop_
_entity.id
_entity.type
_entity.pdbx_description
1 polymer ?
#
loop_
_entity_poly.entity_id
_entity_poly.type
_entity_poly.pdbx_seq_one_letter_code
_entity_poly.pdbx_strand_id
1 'polypeptide(L)'
;MVENSGHITVYSDYVCPFCYLGRRSLEKYQETRDSALKIDWQPFDLRSQKRGPDGEIDHSVDDGKNEAYFDQVRQNVARLK
;
A
#
# COMPACT_ATOMS: atom_id res chain seq x y z
N MET A 1 28.58 15.73 -17.21
CA MET A 1 27.19 15.22 -17.18
C MET A 1 26.85 15.01 -15.72
N VAL A 2 25.83 15.68 -15.18
CA VAL A 2 25.42 15.44 -13.78
C VAL A 2 24.56 14.19 -13.78
N GLU A 3 25.09 13.08 -13.26
CA GLU A 3 24.29 11.89 -12.98
C GLU A 3 23.28 12.23 -11.90
N ASN A 4 22.04 12.47 -12.31
CA ASN A 4 20.92 12.60 -11.37
C ASN A 4 20.42 11.20 -10.99
N SER A 5 21.16 10.50 -10.14
CA SER A 5 20.68 9.26 -9.50
C SER A 5 19.67 9.65 -8.41
N GLY A 6 18.40 9.70 -8.79
CA GLY A 6 17.33 10.08 -7.86
C GLY A 6 17.26 9.12 -6.66
N HIS A 7 16.75 9.61 -5.53
CA HIS A 7 16.53 8.82 -4.32
C HIS A 7 15.10 8.99 -3.83
N ILE A 8 14.42 7.87 -3.52
CA ILE A 8 13.10 7.86 -2.91
C ILE A 8 13.04 6.86 -1.75
N THR A 9 12.20 7.16 -0.76
CA THR A 9 11.83 6.22 0.30
C THR A 9 10.40 5.74 0.06
N VAL A 10 10.18 4.43 0.12
CA VAL A 10 8.88 3.81 -0.12
C VAL A 10 8.45 3.07 1.13
N TYR A 11 7.35 3.52 1.73
CA TYR A 11 6.67 2.81 2.82
C TYR A 11 5.63 1.86 2.23
N SER A 12 5.67 0.59 2.62
CA SER A 12 4.80 -0.44 2.07
C SER A 12 4.38 -1.47 3.11
N ASP A 13 3.15 -1.94 2.99
CA ASP A 13 2.59 -3.07 3.74
C ASP A 13 2.24 -4.22 2.77
N TYR A 14 2.55 -5.46 3.15
CA TYR A 14 2.23 -6.66 2.38
C TYR A 14 0.73 -6.90 2.20
N VAL A 15 -0.13 -6.39 3.09
CA VAL A 15 -1.59 -6.56 2.96
C VAL A 15 -2.26 -5.50 2.09
N CYS A 16 -1.51 -4.49 1.63
CA CYS A 16 -2.08 -3.39 0.86
C CYS A 16 -2.15 -3.72 -0.64
N PRO A 17 -3.34 -3.91 -1.23
CA PRO A 17 -3.46 -4.16 -2.67
C PRO A 17 -2.96 -2.98 -3.51
N PHE A 18 -3.08 -1.75 -2.99
CA PHE A 18 -2.58 -0.56 -3.69
C PHE A 18 -1.06 -0.42 -3.64
N CYS A 19 -0.39 -0.90 -2.59
CA CYS A 19 1.08 -0.96 -2.57
C CYS A 19 1.60 -1.88 -3.68
N TYR A 20 0.91 -2.99 -3.96
CA TYR A 20 1.25 -3.85 -5.10
C TYR A 20 1.10 -3.12 -6.44
N LEU A 21 -0.01 -2.42 -6.66
CA LEU A 21 -0.21 -1.62 -7.87
C LEU A 21 0.86 -0.51 -7.99
N GLY A 22 1.15 0.18 -6.89
CA GLY A 22 2.19 1.20 -6.81
C GLY A 22 3.57 0.66 -7.17
N ARG A 23 3.92 -0.54 -6.69
CA ARG A 23 5.16 -1.22 -7.06
C ARG A 23 5.24 -1.48 -8.56
N ARG A 24 4.17 -1.97 -9.20
CA ARG A 24 4.14 -2.20 -10.65
C ARG A 24 4.29 -0.90 -11.45
N SER A 25 3.70 0.20 -10.97
CA SER A 25 3.88 1.52 -11.57
C SER A 25 5.32 2.03 -11.41
N LEU A 26 5.95 1.82 -10.24
CA LEU A 26 7.34 2.20 -9.98
C LEU A 26 8.33 1.38 -10.83
N GLU A 27 8.06 0.09 -11.05
CA GLU A 27 8.84 -0.76 -11.96
C GLU A 27 8.81 -0.19 -13.38
N LYS A 28 7.63 0.13 -13.93
CA LYS A 28 7.50 0.78 -15.25
C LYS A 28 8.20 2.12 -15.32
N TYR A 29 8.12 2.92 -14.26
CA TYR A 29 8.82 4.21 -14.21
C TYR A 29 10.34 4.02 -14.29
N GLN A 30 10.89 3.04 -13.58
CA GLN A 30 12.33 2.73 -13.62
C GLN A 30 12.79 2.29 -15.02
N GLU A 31 11.96 1.56 -15.78
CA GLU A 31 12.27 1.15 -17.17
C GLU A 31 12.45 2.35 -18.11
N THR A 32 11.80 3.49 -17.84
CA THR A 32 11.87 4.69 -18.68
C THR A 32 12.99 5.66 -18.30
N ARG A 33 13.80 5.36 -17.29
CA ARG A 33 14.83 6.27 -16.78
C ARG A 33 16.18 6.02 -17.43
N ASP A 34 16.88 7.11 -17.73
CA ASP A 34 18.28 7.07 -18.21
C ASP A 34 19.28 6.67 -17.09
N SER A 35 18.88 6.83 -15.82
CA SER A 35 19.73 6.54 -14.65
C SER A 35 18.97 5.74 -13.59
N ALA A 36 19.71 4.85 -12.92
CA ALA A 36 19.17 4.05 -11.82
C ALA A 36 18.60 4.94 -10.71
N LEU A 37 17.44 4.53 -10.18
CA LEU A 37 16.79 5.18 -9.04
C LEU A 37 17.16 4.41 -7.76
N LYS A 38 17.74 5.09 -6.77
CA LYS A 38 17.96 4.49 -5.45
C LYS A 38 16.63 4.47 -4.69
N ILE A 39 16.22 3.29 -4.25
CA ILE A 39 14.98 3.11 -3.50
C ILE A 39 15.32 2.56 -2.12
N ASP A 40 14.91 3.29 -1.09
CA ASP A 40 14.93 2.84 0.30
C ASP A 40 13.55 2.29 0.68
N TRP A 41 13.50 1.00 1.04
CA TRP A 41 12.24 0.31 1.34
C TRP A 41 12.01 0.26 2.83
N GLN A 42 10.88 0.80 3.27
CA GLN A 42 10.49 0.86 4.67
C GLN A 42 9.21 0.03 4.89
N PRO A 43 9.17 -0.87 5.88
CA PRO A 43 7.94 -1.56 6.23
C PRO A 43 6.93 -0.58 6.85
N PHE A 44 5.66 -0.79 6.57
CA PHE A 44 4.55 -0.09 7.22
C PHE A 44 3.50 -1.12 7.64
N ASP A 45 2.84 -0.88 8.77
CA ASP A 45 1.79 -1.75 9.30
C ASP A 45 0.46 -1.01 9.39
N LEU A 46 -0.39 -1.23 8.37
CA LEU A 46 -1.72 -0.65 8.22
C LEU A 46 -2.72 -1.14 9.27
N ARG A 47 -2.36 -2.18 10.02
CA ARG A 47 -3.19 -2.78 11.06
C ARG A 47 -2.58 -2.61 12.45
N SER A 48 -1.62 -1.69 12.62
CA SER A 48 -0.94 -1.43 13.90
C SER A 48 -1.92 -1.11 15.03
N GLN A 49 -3.01 -0.40 14.73
CA GLN A 49 -4.08 -0.09 15.68
C GLN A 49 -4.86 -1.32 16.18
N LYS A 50 -4.72 -2.46 15.51
CA LYS A 50 -5.33 -3.74 15.90
C LYS A 50 -4.35 -4.68 16.58
N ARG A 51 -3.08 -4.31 16.76
CA ARG A 51 -2.10 -5.25 17.32
C ARG A 51 -2.11 -5.24 18.84
N GLY A 52 -2.18 -6.45 19.41
CA GLY A 52 -1.97 -6.67 20.83
C GLY A 52 -0.49 -6.54 21.24
N PRO A 53 -0.19 -6.61 22.55
CA PRO A 53 1.18 -6.59 23.06
C PRO A 53 2.08 -7.73 22.55
N ASP A 54 1.47 -8.84 22.12
CA ASP A 54 2.13 -9.99 21.50
C ASP A 54 2.32 -9.85 19.98
N GLY A 55 1.80 -8.77 19.39
CA GLY A 55 1.86 -8.50 17.96
C GLY A 55 0.77 -9.16 17.13
N GLU A 56 -0.11 -9.97 17.74
CA GLU A 56 -1.23 -10.61 17.07
C GLU A 56 -2.34 -9.61 16.74
N ILE A 57 -3.15 -9.94 15.74
CA ILE A 57 -4.28 -9.09 15.32
C ILE A 57 -5.48 -9.35 16.25
N ASP A 58 -5.87 -8.33 16.99
CA ASP A 58 -7.13 -8.29 17.71
C ASP A 58 -8.29 -8.02 16.74
N HIS A 59 -9.07 -9.07 16.48
CA HIS A 59 -10.23 -9.02 15.60
C HIS A 59 -11.46 -8.36 16.23
N SER A 60 -11.44 -8.09 17.54
CA SER A 60 -12.53 -7.40 18.25
C SER A 60 -12.48 -5.88 18.10
N VAL A 61 -11.33 -5.32 17.70
CA VAL A 61 -11.18 -3.89 17.42
C VAL A 61 -11.98 -3.50 16.18
N ASP A 62 -12.95 -2.60 16.39
CA ASP A 62 -13.74 -1.99 15.32
C ASP A 62 -12.84 -1.16 14.39
N ASP A 63 -12.86 -1.49 13.09
CA ASP A 63 -12.17 -0.75 12.03
C ASP A 63 -13.11 -0.04 11.07
N GLY A 64 -14.39 0.04 11.40
CA GLY A 64 -15.42 0.64 10.56
C GLY A 64 -15.73 -0.17 9.29
N LYS A 65 -15.16 -1.39 9.14
CA LYS A 65 -15.42 -2.28 7.99
C LYS A 65 -16.41 -3.36 8.35
N ASN A 66 -17.60 -2.93 8.78
CA ASN A 66 -18.71 -3.81 9.08
C ASN A 66 -19.49 -4.24 7.82
N GLU A 67 -20.54 -5.03 8.00
CA GLU A 67 -21.38 -5.51 6.90
C GLU A 67 -22.00 -4.38 6.07
N ALA A 68 -22.52 -3.33 6.73
CA ALA A 68 -23.09 -2.17 6.05
C ALA A 68 -22.07 -1.43 5.17
N TYR A 69 -20.82 -1.31 5.64
CA TYR A 69 -19.72 -0.79 4.81
C TYR A 69 -19.54 -1.63 3.55
N PHE A 70 -19.49 -2.96 3.68
CA PHE A 70 -19.31 -3.84 2.52
C PHE A 70 -20.52 -3.87 1.58
N ASP A 71 -21.74 -3.69 2.08
CA ASP A 71 -22.93 -3.48 1.24
C ASP A 71 -22.81 -2.21 0.41
N GLN A 72 -22.37 -1.10 1.02
CA GLN A 72 -22.14 0.15 0.30
C GLN A 72 -21.05 -0.01 -0.77
N VAL A 73 -19.96 -0.72 -0.46
CA VAL A 73 -18.90 -1.04 -1.43
C VAL A 73 -19.46 -1.83 -2.61
N ARG A 74 -20.26 -2.88 -2.36
CA ARG A 74 -20.91 -3.68 -3.42
C ARG A 74 -21.80 -2.82 -4.31
N GLN A 75 -22.61 -1.94 -3.72
CA GLN A 75 -23.46 -1.02 -4.48
C GLN A 75 -22.64 -0.06 -5.34
N ASN A 76 -21.55 0.50 -4.81
CA ASN A 76 -20.67 1.40 -5.55
C ASN A 76 -20.02 0.69 -6.73
N VAL A 77 -19.53 -0.54 -6.55
CA VAL A 77 -18.96 -1.35 -7.63
C VAL A 77 -20.00 -1.67 -8.71
N ALA A 78 -21.24 -1.98 -8.33
CA ALA A 78 -22.32 -2.26 -9.29
C ALA A 78 -22.65 -1.05 -10.17
N ARG A 79 -22.50 0.18 -9.67
CA ARG A 79 -22.71 1.43 -10.42
C ARG A 79 -21.62 1.75 -11.45
N LEU A 80 -20.49 1.05 -11.41
CA LEU A 80 -19.38 1.25 -12.35
C LEU A 80 -19.49 0.39 -13.62
N LYS A 81 -20.52 -0.46 -13.71
CA LYS A 81 -20.84 -1.25 -14.91
C LYS A 81 -21.75 -0.47 -15.84
#